data_AF-A0A8T6F7H0-F1
#
_entry.id   AF-A0A8T6F7H0-F1
#
_cell.length_a   1.000
_cell.length_b   1.000
_cell.length_c   1.000
_cell.angle_alpha   90.00
_cell.angle_beta   90.00
_cell.angle_gamma   90.00
#
_symmetry.space_group_name_H-M   'P 1'
#
loop_
_entity.id
_entity.type
_entity.pdbx_description
1 polymer ?
#
loop_
_entity_poly.entity_id
_entity_poly.type
_entity_poly.pdbx_seq_one_letter_code
_entity_poly.pdbx_strand_id
1 'polypeptide(L)'
;MPVKIWNRADSTLSSVVETVRPASLRGELFRAEAEALDREIDEMLDRAVALAADVKTAEAEQRAFVKRWAVGRALMESGLVQSKHLDPGEQMSLWQAIARKCRLGVRADGSSEKAWQELTPNREPDPTRLERDVFAVGLWLQEQELATAMMAFGGSRTNAREIYRRGAIRTKNVRDVLARWFEELEPSQRLTLTKPGNFLPLARALATRFPGRGPGSAKRPVHYSDEDLYAEICKVLDPIADELAPSGAESAIENPKSGR
;
A
#
# COMPACT_ATOMS: atom_id res chain seq x y z
N MET A 1 19.92 13.92 -7.63
CA MET A 1 19.87 14.90 -6.53
C MET A 1 19.87 14.26 -5.14
N PRO A 2 20.61 14.86 -4.18
CA PRO A 2 20.75 14.27 -2.85
C PRO A 2 19.60 14.65 -1.91
N VAL A 3 19.17 13.72 -1.03
CA VAL A 3 18.12 13.97 -0.02
C VAL A 3 18.74 14.08 1.38
N LYS A 4 18.23 14.99 2.22
CA LYS A 4 18.68 15.14 3.61
C LYS A 4 18.30 13.91 4.42
N ILE A 5 19.25 13.43 5.21
CA ILE A 5 19.09 12.25 6.04
C ILE A 5 19.46 12.59 7.48
N TRP A 6 18.49 12.45 8.39
CA TRP A 6 18.61 12.77 9.81
C TRP A 6 19.42 11.73 10.58
N ASN A 7 20.51 12.08 11.26
CA ASN A 7 21.36 11.12 11.98
C ASN A 7 20.57 10.37 13.09
N ARG A 8 20.87 9.07 13.21
CA ARG A 8 20.11 8.10 14.02
C ARG A 8 20.42 8.20 15.51
N ALA A 9 21.59 8.74 15.87
CA ALA A 9 22.10 8.74 17.24
C ALA A 9 21.63 9.95 18.06
N ASP A 10 21.36 11.08 17.40
CA ASP A 10 21.20 12.38 18.04
C ASP A 10 20.05 13.21 17.44
N SER A 11 19.30 12.66 16.48
CA SER A 11 18.26 13.39 15.75
C SER A 11 18.75 14.70 15.15
N THR A 12 20.06 14.82 14.88
CA THR A 12 20.61 15.99 14.21
C THR A 12 20.55 15.82 12.70
N LEU A 13 20.44 16.95 12.01
CA LEU A 13 20.51 17.00 10.56
C LEU A 13 21.92 16.60 10.14
N SER A 14 22.08 15.43 9.50
CA SER A 14 23.41 15.07 9.00
C SER A 14 23.76 16.00 7.84
N SER A 15 25.00 16.49 7.82
CA SER A 15 25.56 17.25 6.69
C SER A 15 25.79 16.39 5.45
N VAL A 16 25.49 15.09 5.55
CA VAL A 16 25.66 14.09 4.50
C VAL A 16 24.36 14.01 3.72
N VAL A 17 24.47 14.30 2.43
CA VAL A 17 23.35 14.25 1.49
C VAL A 17 23.63 13.06 0.57
N GLU A 18 22.89 11.97 0.75
CA GLU A 18 23.15 10.72 0.02
C GLU A 18 22.64 10.81 -1.42
N THR A 19 23.46 10.34 -2.38
CA THR A 19 23.03 10.11 -3.77
C THR A 19 23.23 8.66 -4.15
N VAL A 20 22.56 8.24 -5.24
CA VAL A 20 22.72 6.92 -5.85
C VAL A 20 24.12 6.76 -6.49
N ARG A 21 24.92 7.82 -6.64
CA ARG A 21 26.27 7.76 -7.23
C ARG A 21 27.35 7.72 -6.14
N PRO A 22 28.46 6.96 -6.34
CA PRO A 22 29.54 6.84 -5.36
C PRO A 22 30.38 8.14 -5.19
N ALA A 23 29.96 9.25 -5.77
CA ALA A 23 30.55 10.55 -5.49
C ALA A 23 29.83 11.16 -4.29
N SER A 24 30.53 11.25 -3.16
CA SER A 24 30.19 12.18 -2.07
C SER A 24 30.15 13.59 -2.67
N LEU A 25 28.97 14.03 -3.09
CA LEU A 25 28.74 15.41 -3.48
C LEU A 25 28.76 16.23 -2.20
N ARG A 26 29.59 17.28 -2.16
CA ARG A 26 29.70 18.15 -0.99
C ARG A 26 28.30 18.68 -0.66
N GLY A 27 27.80 18.37 0.54
CA GLY A 27 26.42 18.67 0.95
C GLY A 27 26.02 20.14 0.85
N GLU A 28 26.99 21.05 0.78
CA GLU A 28 26.78 22.49 0.58
C GLU A 28 26.25 22.87 -0.81
N LEU A 29 26.57 22.08 -1.86
CA LEU A 29 26.20 22.42 -3.25
C LEU A 29 24.72 22.20 -3.58
N PHE A 30 24.03 21.35 -2.82
CA PHE A 30 22.63 20.98 -3.04
C PHE A 30 21.78 21.17 -1.77
N ARG A 31 22.28 21.97 -0.82
CA ARG A 31 21.68 22.12 0.50
C ARG A 31 20.28 22.73 0.42
N ALA A 32 20.09 23.74 -0.43
CA ALA A 32 18.84 24.46 -0.55
C ALA A 32 17.74 23.58 -1.17
N GLU A 33 18.07 22.81 -2.20
CA GLU A 33 17.17 21.84 -2.84
C GLU A 33 16.82 20.70 -1.88
N ALA A 34 17.81 20.18 -1.14
CA ALA A 34 17.56 19.16 -0.13
C ALA A 34 16.70 19.69 1.03
N GLU A 35 16.85 20.96 1.43
CA GLU A 35 16.01 21.63 2.43
C GLU A 35 14.60 21.93 1.95
N ALA A 36 14.42 22.22 0.66
CA ALA A 36 13.12 22.36 0.05
C ALA A 36 12.39 21.00 0.02
N LEU A 37 13.07 19.96 -0.48
CA LEU A 37 12.51 18.60 -0.53
C LEU A 37 12.19 18.06 0.87
N ASP A 38 13.02 18.34 1.88
CA ASP A 38 12.77 17.92 3.26
C ASP A 38 11.48 18.54 3.82
N ARG A 39 11.19 19.81 3.49
CA ARG A 39 9.94 20.50 3.86
C ARG A 39 8.74 19.99 3.06
N GLU A 40 8.90 19.70 1.77
CA GLU A 40 7.85 19.08 0.96
C GLU A 40 7.46 17.69 1.53
N ILE A 41 8.44 16.93 2.05
CA ILE A 41 8.16 15.67 2.75
C ILE A 41 7.38 15.91 4.05
N ASP A 42 7.70 16.95 4.84
CA ASP A 42 6.94 17.28 6.06
C ASP A 42 5.46 17.54 5.74
N GLU A 43 5.19 18.39 4.75
CA GLU A 43 3.84 18.73 4.30
C GLU A 43 3.08 17.49 3.82
N MET A 44 3.75 16.60 3.07
CA MET A 44 3.17 15.33 2.63
C MET A 44 2.84 14.40 3.80
N LEU A 45 3.72 14.31 4.81
CA LEU A 45 3.46 13.47 5.99
C LEU A 45 2.32 14.02 6.85
N ASP A 46 2.24 15.34 7.02
CA ASP A 46 1.10 15.98 7.71
C ASP A 46 -0.21 15.71 6.97
N ARG A 47 -0.19 15.83 5.64
CA ARG A 47 -1.34 15.49 4.81
C ARG A 47 -1.75 14.03 4.96
N ALA A 48 -0.79 13.10 5.00
CA ALA A 48 -1.07 11.68 5.22
C ALA A 48 -1.69 11.41 6.60
N VAL A 49 -1.23 12.09 7.66
CA VAL A 49 -1.83 12.00 8.99
C VAL A 49 -3.27 12.51 8.97
N ALA A 50 -3.52 13.68 8.36
CA ALA A 50 -4.87 14.25 8.27
C ALA A 50 -5.84 13.30 7.53
N LEU A 51 -5.44 12.81 6.35
CA LEU A 51 -6.23 11.87 5.56
C LEU A 51 -6.54 10.57 6.32
N ALA A 52 -5.58 10.06 7.10
CA ALA A 52 -5.80 8.86 7.90
C ALA A 52 -6.71 9.11 9.11
N ALA A 53 -6.66 10.30 9.71
CA ALA A 53 -7.46 10.68 10.86
C ALA A 53 -8.94 10.89 10.52
N ASP A 54 -9.23 11.34 9.29
CA ASP A 54 -10.61 11.56 8.80
C ASP A 54 -11.43 10.27 8.69
N VAL A 55 -10.77 9.10 8.64
CA VAL A 55 -11.42 7.82 8.43
C VAL A 55 -11.51 7.03 9.75
N LYS A 56 -12.74 6.89 10.26
CA LYS A 56 -13.02 6.11 11.46
C LYS A 56 -13.04 4.61 11.15
N THR A 57 -12.06 3.86 11.67
CA THR A 57 -12.02 2.38 11.59
C THR A 57 -11.75 1.75 12.96
N ALA A 58 -12.54 0.74 13.31
CA ALA A 58 -12.46 0.07 14.62
C ALA A 58 -11.33 -0.96 14.70
N GLU A 59 -11.01 -1.63 13.59
CA GLU A 59 -10.00 -2.67 13.54
C GLU A 59 -8.59 -2.13 13.28
N ALA A 60 -7.60 -2.68 14.00
CA ALA A 60 -6.20 -2.24 13.88
C ALA A 60 -5.60 -2.46 12.49
N GLU A 61 -5.95 -3.57 11.83
CA GLU A 61 -5.44 -3.88 10.49
C GLU A 61 -6.06 -2.93 9.43
N GLN A 62 -7.36 -2.63 9.54
CA GLN A 62 -8.01 -1.63 8.68
C GLN A 62 -7.41 -0.25 8.88
N ARG A 63 -7.14 0.18 10.13
CA ARG A 63 -6.41 1.43 10.40
C ARG A 63 -5.06 1.47 9.70
N ALA A 64 -4.32 0.35 9.75
CA ALA A 64 -3.03 0.27 9.09
C ALA A 64 -3.16 0.34 7.56
N PHE A 65 -4.20 -0.25 6.98
CA PHE A 65 -4.53 -0.15 5.56
C PHE A 65 -4.91 1.28 5.15
N VAL A 66 -5.75 1.95 5.92
CA VAL A 66 -6.13 3.36 5.71
C VAL A 66 -4.90 4.25 5.71
N LYS A 67 -4.03 4.12 6.71
CA LYS A 67 -2.76 4.86 6.78
C LYS A 67 -1.90 4.62 5.53
N ARG A 68 -1.92 3.39 5.02
CA ARG A 68 -1.21 3.02 3.79
C ARG A 68 -1.70 3.76 2.56
N TRP A 69 -3.02 3.78 2.39
CA TRP A 69 -3.70 4.46 1.30
C TRP A 69 -3.49 5.97 1.42
N ALA A 70 -3.62 6.53 2.63
CA ALA A 70 -3.43 7.95 2.92
C ALA A 70 -2.03 8.44 2.57
N VAL A 71 -0.99 7.67 2.92
CA VAL A 71 0.40 7.96 2.50
C VAL A 71 0.53 7.96 0.98
N GLY A 72 -0.06 6.99 0.29
CA GLY A 72 -0.07 6.96 -1.17
C GLY A 72 -0.76 8.19 -1.77
N ARG A 73 -1.92 8.56 -1.23
CA ARG A 73 -2.70 9.70 -1.68
C ARG A 73 -1.95 11.01 -1.47
N ALA A 74 -1.36 11.22 -0.29
CA ALA A 74 -0.54 12.39 0.00
C ALA A 74 0.71 12.46 -0.91
N LEU A 75 1.34 11.33 -1.20
CA LEU A 75 2.45 11.26 -2.17
C LEU A 75 2.04 11.69 -3.57
N MET A 76 0.86 11.28 -4.03
CA MET A 76 0.34 11.69 -5.34
C MET A 76 -0.05 13.18 -5.34
N GLU A 77 -0.76 13.65 -4.30
CA GLU A 77 -1.22 15.04 -4.17
C GLU A 77 -0.06 16.04 -4.04
N SER A 78 1.02 15.68 -3.34
CA SER A 78 2.20 16.53 -3.17
C SER A 78 3.02 16.69 -4.46
N GLY A 79 2.85 15.81 -5.46
CA GLY A 79 3.70 15.81 -6.65
C GLY A 79 5.17 15.45 -6.39
N LEU A 80 5.54 15.01 -5.17
CA LEU A 80 6.92 14.69 -4.77
C LEU A 80 7.60 13.71 -5.72
N VAL A 81 6.86 12.69 -6.18
CA VAL A 81 7.38 11.65 -7.09
C VAL A 81 7.67 12.21 -8.50
N GLN A 82 7.07 13.34 -8.84
CA GLN A 82 7.23 14.06 -10.11
C GLN A 82 7.99 15.38 -9.93
N SER A 83 8.52 15.63 -8.71
CA SER A 83 9.21 16.87 -8.40
C SER A 83 10.36 17.06 -9.38
N LYS A 84 10.50 18.28 -9.91
CA LYS A 84 11.65 18.66 -10.77
C LYS A 84 13.00 18.48 -10.07
N HIS A 85 12.96 18.29 -8.74
CA HIS A 85 14.10 18.06 -7.88
C HIS A 85 14.42 16.55 -7.71
N LEU A 86 13.60 15.62 -8.22
CA LEU A 86 13.84 14.18 -8.12
C LEU A 86 14.26 13.61 -9.48
N ASP A 87 15.48 13.07 -9.57
CA ASP A 87 15.91 12.38 -10.79
C ASP A 87 15.17 11.02 -10.93
N PRO A 88 14.82 10.56 -12.16
CA PRO A 88 14.06 9.32 -12.37
C PRO A 88 14.68 8.04 -11.76
N GLY A 89 15.98 8.04 -11.47
CA GLY A 89 16.70 6.93 -10.84
C GLY A 89 16.74 6.96 -9.31
N GLU A 90 16.17 7.98 -8.67
CA GLU A 90 16.41 8.30 -7.26
C GLU A 90 15.18 8.16 -6.37
N GLN A 91 14.09 7.59 -6.88
CA GLN A 91 12.92 7.25 -6.08
C GLN A 91 13.28 6.44 -4.83
N MET A 92 14.34 5.63 -4.90
CA MET A 92 14.83 4.88 -3.73
C MET A 92 15.29 5.79 -2.60
N SER A 93 16.04 6.85 -2.91
CA SER A 93 16.51 7.83 -1.93
C SER A 93 15.36 8.63 -1.33
N LEU A 94 14.32 8.93 -2.13
CA LEU A 94 13.09 9.53 -1.62
C LEU A 94 12.37 8.59 -0.62
N TRP A 95 12.23 7.31 -0.95
CA TRP A 95 11.61 6.33 -0.04
C TRP A 95 12.36 6.20 1.29
N GLN A 96 13.70 6.20 1.24
CA GLN A 96 14.55 6.17 2.43
C GLN A 96 14.37 7.42 3.30
N ALA A 97 14.31 8.60 2.69
CA ALA A 97 14.12 9.86 3.40
C ALA A 97 12.76 9.91 4.11
N ILE A 98 11.69 9.53 3.41
CA ILE A 98 10.34 9.46 3.99
C ILE A 98 10.30 8.44 5.13
N ALA A 99 10.83 7.23 4.91
CA ALA A 99 10.91 6.21 5.96
C ALA A 99 11.65 6.70 7.20
N ARG A 100 12.74 7.44 7.00
CA ARG A 100 13.54 8.01 8.09
C ARG A 100 12.76 9.04 8.89
N LYS A 101 12.05 9.95 8.23
CA LYS A 101 11.17 10.92 8.90
C LYS A 101 10.02 10.25 9.63
N CYS A 102 9.37 9.24 9.04
CA CYS A 102 8.39 8.44 9.76
C CYS A 102 9.01 7.81 11.01
N ARG A 103 10.17 7.17 10.90
CA ARG A 103 10.81 6.48 12.03
C ARG A 103 11.24 7.42 13.16
N LEU A 104 11.80 8.57 12.83
CA LEU A 104 12.32 9.52 13.82
C LEU A 104 11.22 10.45 14.34
N GLY A 105 10.24 10.79 13.50
CA GLY A 105 9.23 11.81 13.80
C GLY A 105 9.87 13.17 14.01
N VAL A 106 10.76 13.61 13.11
CA VAL A 106 11.49 14.89 13.20
C VAL A 106 11.26 15.71 11.94
N ARG A 107 10.77 16.94 12.13
CA ARG A 107 10.50 17.94 11.09
C ARG A 107 11.78 18.60 10.60
N ALA A 108 11.73 19.26 9.46
CA ALA A 108 12.83 20.03 8.86
C ALA A 108 13.40 21.10 9.81
N ASP A 109 12.57 21.66 10.69
CA ASP A 109 12.95 22.65 11.70
C ASP A 109 13.52 22.03 12.99
N GLY A 110 13.60 20.70 13.07
CA GLY A 110 14.09 19.95 14.23
C GLY A 110 13.04 19.68 15.32
N SER A 111 11.81 20.17 15.17
CA SER A 111 10.72 19.82 16.08
C SER A 111 10.25 18.37 15.87
N SER A 112 9.60 17.80 16.88
CA SER A 112 9.18 16.39 16.87
C SER A 112 7.70 16.22 16.54
N GLU A 113 7.37 15.22 15.73
CA GLU A 113 6.02 14.83 15.33
C GLU A 113 5.82 13.32 15.50
N LYS A 114 5.12 12.92 16.56
CA LYS A 114 4.93 11.50 16.89
C LYS A 114 3.92 10.81 15.96
N ALA A 115 2.97 11.56 15.40
CA ALA A 115 1.94 10.97 14.54
C ALA A 115 2.53 10.33 13.27
N TRP A 116 3.65 10.85 12.78
CA TRP A 116 4.35 10.30 11.61
C TRP A 116 4.91 8.89 11.86
N GLN A 117 5.30 8.58 13.09
CA GLN A 117 5.79 7.24 13.46
C GLN A 117 4.73 6.18 13.26
N GLU A 118 3.45 6.55 13.37
CA GLU A 118 2.37 5.60 13.19
C GLU A 118 2.02 5.30 11.73
N LEU A 119 2.55 6.06 10.76
CA LEU A 119 2.28 5.87 9.33
C LEU A 119 3.01 4.65 8.75
N THR A 120 4.09 4.22 9.39
CA THR A 120 4.88 3.04 8.99
C THR A 120 4.85 1.94 10.06
N PRO A 121 4.88 0.66 9.69
CA PRO A 121 4.94 -0.42 10.68
C PRO A 121 6.25 -0.38 11.48
N ASN A 122 6.15 -0.38 12.81
CA ASN A 122 7.29 -0.27 13.74
C ASN A 122 8.30 -1.43 13.73
N ARG A 123 7.98 -2.58 13.11
CA ARG A 123 8.57 -3.88 13.51
C ARG A 123 9.31 -4.66 12.44
N GLU A 124 9.52 -4.10 11.26
CA GLU A 124 9.97 -4.90 10.13
C GLU A 124 11.50 -4.63 9.96
N PRO A 125 12.39 -5.63 10.22
CA PRO A 125 13.80 -5.40 10.58
C PRO A 125 14.77 -5.18 9.40
N ASP A 126 14.31 -5.32 8.15
CA ASP A 126 15.13 -5.10 6.96
C ASP A 126 14.76 -3.77 6.27
N PRO A 127 15.53 -2.68 6.50
CA PRO A 127 15.22 -1.36 5.95
C PRO A 127 15.17 -1.35 4.41
N THR A 128 15.96 -2.17 3.73
CA THR A 128 16.01 -2.17 2.25
C THR A 128 14.77 -2.79 1.61
N ARG A 129 14.19 -3.82 2.22
CA ARG A 129 12.94 -4.45 1.75
C ARG A 129 11.70 -3.66 2.16
N LEU A 130 11.72 -2.97 3.30
CA LEU A 130 10.58 -2.23 3.81
C LEU A 130 10.22 -1.03 2.95
N GLU A 131 11.23 -0.22 2.69
CA GLU A 131 11.00 1.19 2.39
C GLU A 131 10.43 1.32 0.97
N ARG A 132 10.83 0.43 0.06
CA ARG A 132 10.28 0.31 -1.30
C ARG A 132 8.88 -0.31 -1.33
N ASP A 133 8.68 -1.46 -0.70
CA ASP A 133 7.39 -2.16 -0.73
C ASP A 133 6.32 -1.38 0.04
N VAL A 134 6.74 -0.59 1.04
CA VAL A 134 5.86 0.32 1.74
C VAL A 134 5.39 1.39 0.73
N PHE A 135 6.13 2.46 0.48
CA PHE A 135 5.57 3.58 -0.26
C PHE A 135 5.05 3.25 -1.66
N ALA A 136 5.65 2.29 -2.36
CA ALA A 136 5.17 1.86 -3.68
C ALA A 136 3.79 1.19 -3.65
N VAL A 137 3.49 0.33 -2.67
CA VAL A 137 2.13 -0.24 -2.52
C VAL A 137 1.13 0.85 -2.11
N GLY A 138 1.54 1.85 -1.32
CA GLY A 138 0.68 3.00 -1.00
C GLY A 138 0.31 3.79 -2.25
N LEU A 139 1.31 4.18 -3.06
CA LEU A 139 1.13 4.90 -4.32
C LEU A 139 0.33 4.11 -5.36
N TRP A 140 0.35 2.79 -5.29
CA TRP A 140 -0.47 1.91 -6.10
C TRP A 140 -1.92 1.80 -5.58
N LEU A 141 -2.10 1.72 -4.27
CA LEU A 141 -3.43 1.65 -3.64
C LEU A 141 -4.25 2.93 -3.88
N GLN A 142 -3.62 4.10 -3.83
CA GLN A 142 -4.31 5.39 -4.01
C GLN A 142 -4.92 5.59 -5.41
N GLU A 143 -4.51 4.78 -6.40
CA GLU A 143 -5.15 4.80 -7.72
C GLU A 143 -6.66 4.47 -7.63
N GLN A 144 -7.10 3.82 -6.55
CA GLN A 144 -8.50 3.57 -6.24
C GLN A 144 -8.96 4.48 -5.09
N GLU A 145 -10.24 4.84 -5.13
CA GLU A 145 -10.91 5.44 -3.97
C GLU A 145 -10.87 4.48 -2.77
N LEU A 146 -10.77 5.03 -1.56
CA LEU A 146 -10.54 4.25 -0.35
C LEU A 146 -11.60 3.16 -0.16
N ALA A 147 -12.88 3.47 -0.37
CA ALA A 147 -13.98 2.51 -0.22
C ALA A 147 -13.83 1.33 -1.17
N THR A 148 -13.50 1.59 -2.44
CA THR A 148 -13.26 0.55 -3.45
C THR A 148 -12.03 -0.30 -3.10
N ALA A 149 -10.95 0.33 -2.64
CA ALA A 149 -9.77 -0.39 -2.19
C ALA A 149 -10.06 -1.26 -0.95
N MET A 150 -10.83 -0.75 0.01
CA MET A 150 -11.27 -1.51 1.18
C MET A 150 -12.15 -2.69 0.77
N MET A 151 -13.04 -2.53 -0.22
CA MET A 151 -13.85 -3.62 -0.76
C MET A 151 -12.98 -4.70 -1.41
N ALA A 152 -12.05 -4.32 -2.29
CA ALA A 152 -11.18 -5.25 -3.01
C ALA A 152 -10.26 -6.08 -2.10
N PHE A 153 -9.86 -5.54 -0.95
CA PHE A 153 -8.83 -6.13 -0.08
C PHE A 153 -9.30 -6.44 1.34
N GLY A 154 -10.57 -6.17 1.67
CA GLY A 154 -11.10 -6.22 3.04
C GLY A 154 -10.33 -5.37 4.04
N GLY A 155 -9.73 -4.27 3.58
CA GLY A 155 -8.88 -3.43 4.44
C GLY A 155 -7.62 -4.13 4.97
N SER A 156 -7.13 -5.20 4.32
CA SER A 156 -5.89 -5.88 4.71
C SER A 156 -4.70 -5.45 3.84
N ARG A 157 -3.61 -5.03 4.48
CA ARG A 157 -2.36 -4.69 3.75
C ARG A 157 -1.71 -5.93 3.16
N THR A 158 -1.90 -7.09 3.79
CA THR A 158 -1.40 -8.37 3.31
C THR A 158 -2.05 -8.72 1.97
N ASN A 159 -3.38 -8.61 1.86
CA ASN A 159 -4.11 -8.88 0.62
C ASN A 159 -3.68 -7.95 -0.52
N ALA A 160 -3.60 -6.64 -0.24
CA ALA A 160 -3.08 -5.66 -1.18
C ALA A 160 -1.67 -6.02 -1.67
N ARG A 161 -0.78 -6.41 -0.75
CA ARG A 161 0.59 -6.82 -1.05
C ARG A 161 0.64 -8.10 -1.89
N GLU A 162 -0.27 -9.05 -1.68
CA GLU A 162 -0.38 -10.26 -2.50
C GLU A 162 -0.69 -9.93 -3.97
N ILE A 163 -1.71 -9.11 -4.24
CA ILE A 163 -1.99 -8.67 -5.62
C ILE A 163 -0.84 -7.83 -6.17
N TYR A 164 -0.33 -6.87 -5.39
CA TYR A 164 0.78 -6.03 -5.82
C TYR A 164 1.97 -6.86 -6.29
N ARG A 165 2.41 -7.88 -5.56
CA ARG A 165 3.58 -8.69 -5.97
C ARG A 165 3.41 -9.42 -7.31
N ARG A 166 2.18 -9.59 -7.79
CA ARG A 166 1.85 -10.29 -9.04
C ARG A 166 1.67 -9.29 -10.17
N GLY A 167 2.77 -8.94 -10.84
CA GLY A 167 2.82 -7.85 -11.83
C GLY A 167 1.75 -7.90 -12.93
N ALA A 168 1.32 -9.10 -13.37
CA ALA A 168 0.32 -9.25 -14.42
C ALA A 168 -1.12 -8.85 -14.00
N ILE A 169 -1.42 -8.90 -12.70
CA ILE A 169 -2.72 -8.55 -12.12
C ILE A 169 -2.64 -7.28 -11.26
N ARG A 170 -1.51 -6.55 -11.29
CA ARG A 170 -1.28 -5.28 -10.57
C ARG A 170 -2.05 -4.10 -11.17
N THR A 171 -2.89 -4.30 -12.18
CA THR A 171 -3.60 -3.21 -12.88
C THR A 171 -4.77 -2.66 -12.05
N LYS A 172 -5.13 -1.38 -12.26
CA LYS A 172 -6.30 -0.77 -11.62
C LYS A 172 -7.60 -1.50 -11.94
N ASN A 173 -7.85 -1.81 -13.22
CA ASN A 173 -9.08 -2.49 -13.66
C ASN A 173 -9.31 -3.82 -12.91
N VAL A 174 -8.29 -4.66 -12.74
CA VAL A 174 -8.44 -5.90 -11.93
C VAL A 174 -8.92 -5.62 -10.52
N ARG A 175 -8.40 -4.57 -9.86
CA ARG A 175 -8.82 -4.24 -8.51
C ARG A 175 -10.23 -3.67 -8.44
N ASP A 176 -10.64 -2.88 -9.43
CA ASP A 176 -11.99 -2.33 -9.51
C ASP A 176 -13.01 -3.45 -9.77
N VAL A 177 -12.69 -4.35 -10.70
CA VAL A 177 -13.52 -5.53 -10.99
C VAL A 177 -13.55 -6.50 -9.79
N LEU A 178 -12.44 -6.66 -9.07
CA LEU A 178 -12.40 -7.44 -7.83
C LEU A 178 -13.26 -6.82 -6.73
N ALA A 179 -13.27 -5.48 -6.61
CA ALA A 179 -14.17 -4.78 -5.68
C ALA A 179 -15.64 -5.03 -6.03
N ARG A 180 -16.01 -4.91 -7.31
CA ARG A 180 -17.36 -5.20 -7.81
C ARG A 180 -17.77 -6.65 -7.50
N TRP A 181 -16.88 -7.60 -7.77
CA TRP A 181 -17.15 -9.01 -7.49
C TRP A 181 -17.41 -9.25 -5.99
N PHE A 182 -16.59 -8.68 -5.09
CA PHE A 182 -16.83 -8.78 -3.65
C PHE A 182 -18.12 -8.09 -3.19
N GLU A 183 -18.52 -7.00 -3.85
CA GLU A 183 -19.75 -6.28 -3.54
C GLU A 183 -21.01 -7.12 -3.83
N GLU A 184 -20.98 -7.96 -4.86
CA GLU A 184 -22.07 -8.89 -5.23
C GLU A 184 -22.16 -10.12 -4.30
N LEU A 185 -21.14 -10.40 -3.49
CA LEU A 185 -21.18 -11.49 -2.51
C LEU A 185 -21.93 -11.11 -1.23
N GLU A 186 -22.52 -12.12 -0.58
CA GLU A 186 -23.11 -11.97 0.74
C GLU A 186 -22.07 -11.45 1.77
N PRO A 187 -22.46 -10.59 2.72
CA PRO A 187 -21.53 -9.99 3.68
C PRO A 187 -20.68 -11.01 4.45
N SER A 188 -21.24 -12.17 4.80
CA SER A 188 -20.55 -13.25 5.51
C SER A 188 -19.50 -13.94 4.65
N GLN A 189 -19.79 -14.16 3.37
CA GLN A 189 -18.85 -14.74 2.41
C GLN A 189 -17.70 -13.77 2.16
N ARG A 190 -18.02 -12.50 1.90
CA ARG A 190 -17.04 -11.43 1.72
C ARG A 190 -16.08 -11.35 2.90
N LEU A 191 -16.60 -11.27 4.13
CA LEU A 191 -15.78 -11.22 5.34
C LEU A 191 -14.87 -12.44 5.48
N THR A 192 -15.33 -13.61 5.07
CA THR A 192 -14.55 -14.86 5.12
C THR A 192 -13.44 -14.86 4.08
N LEU A 193 -13.73 -14.47 2.85
CA LEU A 193 -12.82 -14.49 1.72
C LEU A 193 -11.76 -13.39 1.79
N THR A 194 -12.07 -12.25 2.40
CA THR A 194 -11.08 -11.18 2.61
C THR A 194 -10.11 -11.45 3.76
N LYS A 195 -10.23 -12.56 4.49
CA LYS A 195 -9.21 -12.96 5.48
C LYS A 195 -7.91 -13.32 4.75
N PRO A 196 -6.72 -12.90 5.23
CA PRO A 196 -5.46 -13.15 4.53
C PRO A 196 -5.19 -14.60 4.12
N GLY A 197 -5.61 -15.58 4.95
CA GLY A 197 -5.47 -17.00 4.63
C GLY A 197 -6.33 -17.45 3.44
N ASN A 198 -7.55 -16.90 3.32
CA ASN A 198 -8.52 -17.27 2.29
C ASN A 198 -8.38 -16.42 1.02
N PHE A 199 -7.84 -15.20 1.13
CA PHE A 199 -7.58 -14.34 0.00
C PHE A 199 -6.42 -14.84 -0.89
N LEU A 200 -5.42 -15.49 -0.29
CA LEU A 200 -4.24 -15.98 -1.01
C LEU A 200 -4.60 -16.98 -2.15
N PRO A 201 -5.48 -17.98 -1.95
CA PRO A 201 -6.05 -18.78 -3.03
C PRO A 201 -6.61 -17.95 -4.19
N LEU A 202 -7.43 -16.94 -3.92
CA LEU A 202 -8.02 -16.05 -4.94
C LEU A 202 -6.91 -15.34 -5.74
N ALA A 203 -5.94 -14.74 -5.04
CA ALA A 203 -4.81 -14.05 -5.66
C ALA A 203 -3.93 -14.98 -6.52
N ARG A 204 -3.79 -16.25 -6.12
CA ARG A 204 -3.07 -17.27 -6.91
C ARG A 204 -3.86 -17.66 -8.15
N ALA A 205 -5.17 -17.87 -8.04
CA ALA A 205 -6.01 -18.23 -9.17
C ALA A 205 -6.03 -17.13 -10.24
N LEU A 206 -6.15 -15.86 -9.86
CA LEU A 206 -6.04 -14.73 -10.79
C LEU A 206 -4.68 -14.69 -11.48
N ALA A 207 -3.57 -14.90 -10.75
CA ALA A 207 -2.23 -14.90 -11.35
C ALA A 207 -2.03 -16.06 -12.33
N THR A 208 -2.64 -17.22 -12.07
CA THR A 208 -2.64 -18.36 -12.99
C THR A 208 -3.47 -18.06 -14.23
N ARG A 209 -4.63 -17.42 -14.09
CA ARG A 209 -5.48 -17.02 -15.22
C ARG A 209 -4.80 -15.99 -16.11
N PHE A 210 -4.07 -15.06 -15.50
CA PHE A 210 -3.42 -13.91 -16.13
C PHE A 210 -1.90 -13.96 -15.95
N PRO A 211 -1.18 -14.86 -16.66
CA PRO A 211 0.25 -15.01 -16.48
C PRO A 211 1.03 -13.83 -17.07
N GLY A 212 2.08 -13.41 -16.38
CA GLY A 212 2.92 -12.29 -16.84
C GLY A 212 3.80 -12.61 -18.05
N ARG A 213 4.07 -13.88 -18.33
CA ARG A 213 4.96 -14.38 -19.39
C ARG A 213 4.40 -15.66 -20.02
N GLY A 214 4.87 -16.02 -21.22
CA GLY A 214 4.50 -17.24 -21.94
C GLY A 214 3.26 -17.08 -22.84
N PRO A 215 2.76 -18.17 -23.45
CA PRO A 215 1.68 -18.14 -24.44
C PRO A 215 0.38 -17.49 -23.94
N GLY A 216 0.10 -17.57 -22.63
CA GLY A 216 -1.06 -16.94 -22.01
C GLY A 216 -0.95 -15.43 -21.79
N SER A 217 0.22 -14.81 -22.01
CA SER A 217 0.43 -13.38 -21.79
C SER A 217 -0.31 -12.46 -22.75
N ALA A 218 -0.85 -13.01 -23.85
CA ALA A 218 -1.79 -12.31 -24.72
C ALA A 218 -3.16 -12.06 -24.06
N LYS A 219 -3.47 -12.78 -22.97
CA LYS A 219 -4.72 -12.64 -22.21
C LYS A 219 -4.53 -11.73 -20.98
N ARG A 220 -3.72 -10.69 -21.06
CA ARG A 220 -3.56 -9.77 -19.90
C ARG A 220 -4.85 -8.99 -19.64
N PRO A 221 -5.14 -8.62 -18.37
CA PRO A 221 -6.34 -7.87 -18.03
C PRO A 221 -6.53 -6.58 -18.82
N VAL A 222 -5.43 -5.91 -19.19
CA VAL A 222 -5.44 -4.68 -20.01
C VAL A 222 -6.02 -4.86 -21.43
N HIS A 223 -6.24 -6.09 -21.87
CA HIS A 223 -6.81 -6.39 -23.20
C HIS A 223 -8.30 -6.74 -23.14
N TYR A 224 -8.88 -6.79 -21.94
CA TYR A 224 -10.30 -7.06 -21.75
C TYR A 224 -11.07 -5.75 -21.62
N SER A 225 -12.33 -5.75 -22.07
CA SER A 225 -13.30 -4.76 -21.60
C SER A 225 -13.60 -5.00 -20.12
N ASP A 226 -14.17 -4.03 -19.41
CA ASP A 226 -14.46 -4.20 -17.99
C ASP A 226 -15.49 -5.32 -17.73
N GLU A 227 -16.48 -5.50 -18.61
CA GLU A 227 -17.47 -6.59 -18.50
C GLU A 227 -16.85 -7.97 -18.82
N ASP A 228 -16.00 -8.07 -19.84
CA ASP A 228 -15.32 -9.33 -20.15
C ASP A 228 -14.34 -9.72 -19.03
N LEU A 229 -13.66 -8.72 -18.45
CA LEU A 229 -12.79 -8.94 -17.30
C LEU A 229 -13.59 -9.39 -16.08
N TYR A 230 -14.77 -8.81 -15.85
CA TYR A 230 -15.69 -9.24 -14.80
C TYR A 230 -16.09 -10.70 -14.96
N ALA A 231 -16.59 -11.08 -16.14
CA ALA A 231 -16.97 -12.45 -16.44
C ALA A 231 -15.81 -13.44 -16.25
N GLU A 232 -14.59 -13.07 -16.63
CA GLU A 232 -13.40 -13.90 -16.40
C GLU A 232 -13.02 -14.01 -14.92
N ILE A 233 -13.18 -12.94 -14.14
CA ILE A 233 -12.94 -12.98 -12.69
C ILE A 233 -13.98 -13.87 -12.01
N CYS A 234 -15.28 -13.74 -12.31
CA CYS A 234 -16.34 -14.63 -11.79
C CYS A 234 -16.01 -16.10 -12.08
N LYS A 235 -15.72 -16.44 -13.35
CA LYS A 235 -15.37 -17.80 -13.76
C LYS A 235 -14.22 -18.42 -12.97
N VAL A 236 -13.26 -17.60 -12.54
CA VAL A 236 -12.07 -18.05 -11.80
C VAL A 236 -12.32 -18.09 -10.29
N LEU A 237 -13.07 -17.12 -9.76
CA LEU A 237 -13.19 -16.92 -8.32
C LEU A 237 -14.43 -17.56 -7.71
N ASP A 238 -15.56 -17.64 -8.42
CA ASP A 238 -16.81 -18.22 -7.89
C ASP A 238 -16.60 -19.65 -7.38
N PRO A 239 -15.92 -20.57 -8.10
CA PRO A 239 -15.69 -21.92 -7.60
C PRO A 239 -14.88 -21.96 -6.30
N ILE A 240 -13.96 -21.01 -6.13
CA ILE A 240 -13.12 -20.90 -4.93
C ILE A 240 -13.92 -20.28 -3.78
N ALA A 241 -14.78 -19.31 -4.09
CA ALA A 241 -15.69 -18.71 -3.13
C ALA A 241 -16.66 -19.75 -2.57
N ASP A 242 -17.24 -20.58 -3.42
CA ASP A 242 -18.15 -21.66 -3.02
C ASP A 242 -17.46 -22.70 -2.12
N GLU A 243 -16.18 -23.02 -2.38
CA GLU A 243 -15.40 -23.94 -1.56
C GLU A 243 -15.04 -23.34 -0.19
N LEU A 244 -14.57 -22.08 -0.15
CA LEU A 244 -14.04 -21.45 1.06
C LEU A 244 -15.11 -20.78 1.92
N ALA A 245 -16.25 -20.43 1.33
CA ALA A 245 -17.33 -19.69 1.96
C ALA A 245 -18.68 -20.03 1.27
N PRO A 246 -19.21 -21.25 1.43
CA PRO A 246 -20.44 -21.66 0.75
C PRO A 246 -21.63 -20.75 1.14
N SER A 247 -22.43 -20.39 0.15
CA SER A 247 -23.66 -19.61 0.38
C SER A 247 -24.64 -20.43 1.23
N GLY A 248 -25.18 -19.83 2.29
CA GLY A 248 -26.16 -20.49 3.16
C GLY A 248 -25.60 -21.36 4.29
N ALA A 249 -24.32 -21.20 4.68
CA ALA A 249 -23.85 -21.72 5.97
C ALA A 249 -24.50 -20.92 7.12
N GLU A 250 -25.76 -21.24 7.41
CA GLU A 250 -26.46 -20.77 8.61
C GLU A 250 -25.62 -21.11 9.85
N SER A 251 -25.65 -20.20 10.80
CA SER A 251 -24.99 -20.27 12.09
C SER A 251 -25.29 -21.58 12.83
N ALA A 252 -24.43 -22.57 12.66
CA ALA A 252 -24.29 -23.66 13.62
C ALA A 252 -23.53 -23.15 14.86
N ILE A 253 -24.07 -22.12 15.52
CA ILE A 253 -23.78 -21.86 16.93
C ILE A 253 -24.86 -22.63 17.69
N GLU A 254 -24.66 -23.94 17.80
CA GLU A 254 -25.39 -24.74 18.78
C GLU A 254 -25.05 -24.18 20.16
N ASN A 255 -26.06 -23.59 20.82
CA ASN A 255 -26.04 -23.34 22.26
C ASN A 255 -25.73 -24.68 22.97
N PRO A 256 -24.60 -24.81 23.70
CA PRO A 256 -24.44 -25.96 24.57
C PRO A 256 -25.45 -25.80 25.73
N LYS A 257 -26.47 -26.64 25.64
CA LYS A 257 -27.47 -27.01 26.65
C LYS A 257 -27.15 -26.54 28.07
N SER A 258 -28.10 -25.79 28.62
CA SER A 258 -28.40 -25.79 30.05
C SER A 258 -28.64 -27.24 30.52
N GLY A 259 -27.65 -27.82 31.20
CA GLY A 259 -27.80 -29.02 32.01
C GLY A 259 -28.05 -28.60 33.45
N ARG A 260 -29.22 -28.99 33.97
CA ARG A 260 -29.59 -28.91 35.40
C ARG A 260 -28.70 -29.81 36.24
#